data_AF-A0A6V7HX25-F1
#
_entry.id   AF-A0A6V7HX25-F1
#
_cell.length_a   1.000
_cell.length_b   1.000
_cell.length_c   1.000
_cell.angle_alpha   90.00
_cell.angle_beta   90.00
_cell.angle_gamma   90.00
#
_symmetry.space_group_name_H-M   'P 1'
#
loop_
_entity.id
_entity.type
_entity.pdbx_description
1 polymer ?
#
loop_
_entity_poly.entity_id
_entity_poly.type
_entity_poly.pdbx_seq_one_letter_code
_entity_poly.pdbx_strand_id
1 'polypeptide(L)' 'SEEDHSDNDCLCIFMLTHGLAPDLIFAKDVAYQAEKIWKPFTADKCMSLAGKPKLFFFQ' A
#
# COMPACT_ATOMS: atom_id res chain seq x y z
N SER A 1 -0.43 16.35 1.15
CA SER A 1 -0.01 16.53 -0.25
C SER A 1 -0.11 15.19 -0.93
N GLU A 2 -0.49 15.16 -2.21
CA GLU A 2 -0.30 13.98 -3.04
C GLU A 2 1.12 14.02 -3.60
N GLU A 3 1.85 12.92 -3.51
CA GLU A 3 3.19 12.79 -4.09
C GLU A 3 3.06 12.49 -5.59
N ASP A 4 3.93 13.09 -6.41
CA ASP A 4 4.02 12.79 -7.83
C ASP A 4 5.13 11.76 -8.08
N HIS A 5 4.75 10.60 -8.62
CA HIS A 5 5.65 9.50 -8.92
C HIS A 5 6.01 9.40 -10.41
N SER A 6 5.78 10.46 -11.20
CA SER A 6 5.99 10.44 -12.66
C SER A 6 7.41 10.01 -13.06
N ASP A 7 8.42 10.39 -12.26
CA ASP A 7 9.83 10.07 -12.48
C ASP A 7 10.34 8.82 -11.73
N ASN A 8 9.48 8.10 -11.01
CA ASN A 8 9.82 6.82 -10.37
C ASN A 8 9.48 5.63 -11.28
N ASP A 9 10.27 4.55 -11.24
CA ASP A 9 9.96 3.33 -11.99
C ASP A 9 8.95 2.41 -11.28
N CYS A 10 8.93 2.41 -9.95
CA CYS A 10 8.04 1.56 -9.15
C CYS A 10 7.81 2.13 -7.73
N LEU A 11 6.90 1.50 -7.00
CA LEU A 11 6.67 1.73 -5.57
C LEU A 11 6.85 0.43 -4.78
N CYS A 12 7.60 0.49 -3.68
CA CYS A 12 7.77 -0.61 -2.73
C CYS A 12 7.32 -0.16 -1.33
N ILE A 13 6.43 -0.93 -0.71
CA ILE A 13 5.95 -0.66 0.66
C ILE A 13 6.19 -1.89 1.52
N PHE A 14 6.92 -1.70 2.62
CA PHE A 14 7.20 -2.72 3.63
C PHE A 14 6.37 -2.44 4.86
N MET A 15 5.53 -3.39 5.24
CA MET A 15 4.71 -3.34 6.44
C MET A 15 5.20 -4.37 7.44
N LEU A 16 5.60 -3.87 8.60
CA LEU A 16 6.10 -4.67 9.72
C LEU A 16 5.09 -4.51 10.85
N THR A 17 4.11 -5.41 10.93
CA THR A 17 3.08 -5.32 11.97
C THR A 17 2.44 -6.66 12.28
N HIS A 18 1.78 -6.76 13.43
CA HIS A 18 1.06 -7.96 13.79
C HIS A 18 -0.13 -8.20 12.86
N GLY A 19 -0.23 -9.42 12.34
CA GLY A 19 -1.46 -9.92 11.71
C GLY A 19 -2.42 -10.46 12.78
N LEU A 20 -3.72 -10.31 12.57
CA LEU A 20 -4.77 -10.87 13.44
C LEU A 20 -5.49 -12.06 12.79
N ALA A 21 -5.71 -11.99 11.48
CA ALA A 21 -6.38 -13.00 10.66
C ALA A 21 -5.93 -12.81 9.19
N PRO A 22 -6.30 -13.70 8.24
CA PRO A 22 -6.04 -13.46 6.83
C PRO A 22 -6.50 -12.06 6.40
N ASP A 23 -5.62 -11.35 5.69
CA ASP A 23 -5.81 -9.98 5.20
C ASP A 23 -6.13 -8.92 6.26
N LEU A 24 -5.98 -9.24 7.56
CA LEU A 24 -6.25 -8.32 8.65
C LEU A 24 -4.97 -7.99 9.42
N ILE A 25 -4.55 -6.74 9.32
CA ILE A 25 -3.35 -6.20 9.97
C ILE A 25 -3.74 -5.33 11.16
N PHE A 26 -2.91 -5.37 12.20
CA PHE A 26 -3.12 -4.63 13.43
C PHE A 26 -2.28 -3.36 13.42
N ALA A 27 -2.90 -2.21 13.62
CA ALA A 27 -2.23 -0.96 13.93
C ALA A 27 -1.84 -0.94 15.41
N LYS A 28 -1.45 0.22 15.92
CA LYS A 28 -1.24 0.41 17.36
C LYS A 28 -2.48 0.09 18.20
N ASP A 29 -3.67 0.42 17.69
CA ASP A 29 -4.93 0.46 18.43
C ASP A 29 -6.11 -0.23 17.72
N VAL A 30 -6.01 -0.49 16.41
CA VAL A 30 -7.12 -0.98 15.60
C VAL A 30 -6.67 -1.98 14.54
N ALA A 31 -7.48 -3.00 14.29
CA ALA A 31 -7.29 -3.91 13.17
C ALA A 31 -7.97 -3.37 11.90
N TYR A 32 -7.33 -3.47 10.75
CA TYR A 32 -7.95 -3.13 9.47
C TYR A 32 -7.51 -4.03 8.33
N GLN A 33 -8.34 -4.08 7.29
CA GLN A 33 -8.10 -4.85 6.08
C GLN A 33 -6.83 -4.34 5.38
N ALA A 34 -5.88 -5.23 5.09
CA ALA A 34 -4.61 -4.93 4.41
C ALA A 34 -4.82 -4.21 3.08
N GLU A 35 -5.96 -4.47 2.42
CA GLU A 35 -6.41 -3.76 1.23
C GLU A 35 -6.47 -2.25 1.38
N LYS A 36 -6.75 -1.73 2.59
CA LYS A 36 -6.75 -0.29 2.83
C LYS A 36 -5.38 0.35 2.58
N ILE A 37 -4.30 -0.42 2.60
CA ILE A 37 -2.95 0.09 2.34
C ILE A 37 -2.66 0.17 0.86
N TRP A 38 -3.03 -0.83 0.07
CA TRP A 38 -2.71 -0.83 -1.36
C TRP A 38 -3.74 -0.11 -2.23
N LYS A 39 -5.02 -0.02 -1.80
CA LYS A 39 -6.10 0.65 -2.54
C LYS A 39 -5.78 2.09 -2.99
N PRO A 40 -5.15 2.94 -2.17
CA PRO A 40 -4.80 4.30 -2.59
C PRO A 40 -3.85 4.36 -3.80
N PHE A 41 -3.15 3.26 -4.09
CA PHE A 41 -2.16 3.19 -5.17
C PHE A 41 -2.70 2.52 -6.43
N THR A 42 -4.00 2.27 -6.56
CA THR A 42 -4.59 1.81 -7.84
C THR A 42 -4.42 2.89 -8.91
N ALA A 43 -4.43 2.48 -10.18
CA ALA A 43 -4.14 3.40 -11.29
C ALA A 43 -5.11 4.60 -11.35
N ASP A 44 -6.38 4.40 -10.99
CA ASP A 44 -7.41 5.45 -10.95
C ASP A 44 -7.27 6.41 -9.76
N LYS A 45 -6.52 6.01 -8.71
CA LYS A 45 -6.31 6.82 -7.49
C LYS A 45 -4.94 7.49 -7.46
N CYS A 46 -3.93 6.87 -8.05
CA CYS A 46 -2.58 7.41 -8.15
C CYS A 46 -2.10 7.29 -9.61
N MET A 47 -2.42 8.30 -10.40
CA MET A 47 -2.22 8.30 -11.85
C MET A 47 -0.74 8.28 -12.24
N SER A 48 0.12 8.92 -11.45
CA SER A 48 1.58 8.92 -11.63
C SER A 48 2.22 7.53 -11.45
N LEU A 49 1.50 6.58 -10.84
CA LEU A 49 1.87 5.17 -10.72
C LEU A 49 1.09 4.25 -11.69
N ALA A 50 0.28 4.80 -12.60
CA ALA A 50 -0.45 3.96 -13.56
C ALA A 50 0.53 3.20 -14.47
N GLY A 51 0.31 1.89 -14.64
CA GLY A 51 1.21 1.02 -15.41
C GLY A 51 2.54 0.66 -14.73
N LYS A 52 2.85 1.23 -13.56
CA LYS A 52 4.08 0.97 -12.82
C LYS A 52 3.90 -0.14 -11.77
N PRO A 53 4.92 -0.99 -11.50
CA PRO A 53 4.85 -2.00 -10.46
C PRO A 53 4.63 -1.40 -9.06
N LYS A 54 3.74 -2.02 -8.27
CA LYS A 54 3.48 -1.68 -6.86
C LYS A 54 3.67 -2.92 -6.01
N LEU A 55 4.76 -2.98 -5.26
CA LEU A 55 5.18 -4.13 -4.48
C LEU A 55 4.85 -3.89 -3.00
N PHE A 56 4.09 -4.79 -2.40
CA PHE A 56 3.70 -4.73 -0.99
C PHE A 56 4.24 -5.97 -0.28
N PHE A 57 5.04 -5.73 0.76
CA PHE A 57 5.67 -6.77 1.57
C PHE A 57 5.09 -6.72 2.98
N PHE A 58 4.62 -7.85 3.49
CA PHE A 58 4.00 -7.96 4.82
C PHE A 58 4.82 -8.93 5.67
N GLN A 59 5.18 -8.50 6.89
CA GLN A 59 5.87 -9.28 7.92
C GLN A 59 5.13 -9.18 9.23
#